data_AF-A0AB34BJF1-F1
#
_entry.id   AF-A0AB34BJF1-F1
#
_cell.length_a   1.000
_cell.length_b   1.000
_cell.length_c   1.000
_cell.angle_alpha   90.00
_cell.angle_beta   90.00
_cell.angle_gamma   90.00
#
_symmetry.space_group_name_H-M   'P 1'
#
loop_
_entity.id
_entity.type
_entity.pdbx_description
1 polymer ?
#
loop_
_entity_poly.entity_id
_entity_poly.type
_entity_poly.pdbx_seq_one_letter_code
_entity_poly.pdbx_strand_id
1 'polypeptide(L)'
;MKLIKLHLLVAAMIIVTSGCVGSGKKYKQQENSAAGVVDSKNKDCYGTYEGILPCADCGGIKTTLKINSDATYDLRSEYLGEENGIFEESGVYNM
;
A
#
# COMPACT_ATOMS: atom_id res chain seq x y z
N MET A 1 -1.42 19.96 -33.58
CA MET A 1 -1.69 20.98 -32.54
C MET A 1 -2.86 21.85 -32.98
N LYS A 2 -4.07 21.54 -32.51
CA LYS A 2 -5.25 22.41 -32.62
C LYS A 2 -6.00 22.27 -31.30
N LEU A 3 -5.70 23.17 -30.37
CA LEU A 3 -6.44 23.35 -29.13
C LEU A 3 -7.84 23.84 -29.49
N ILE A 4 -8.86 23.05 -29.16
CA ILE A 4 -10.26 23.44 -29.33
C ILE A 4 -10.94 23.44 -27.96
N LYS A 5 -10.93 24.64 -27.39
CA LYS A 5 -11.99 25.30 -26.62
C LYS A 5 -12.51 24.61 -25.35
N LEU A 6 -11.84 25.01 -24.26
CA LEU A 6 -12.43 25.44 -22.99
C LEU A 6 -13.91 25.87 -23.14
N HIS A 7 -14.83 25.05 -22.63
CA HIS A 7 -16.22 25.44 -22.39
C HIS A 7 -16.51 25.49 -20.89
N LEU A 8 -17.07 26.64 -20.52
CA LEU A 8 -17.45 27.11 -19.19
C LEU A 8 -18.40 26.18 -18.43
N LEU A 9 -18.17 26.13 -17.11
CA LEU A 9 -19.13 26.23 -16.00
C LEU A 9 -20.56 25.73 -16.22
N VAL A 10 -20.92 24.64 -15.52
CA VAL A 10 -22.11 24.67 -14.65
C VAL A 10 -21.78 23.90 -13.36
N ALA A 11 -21.77 24.64 -12.26
CA ALA A 11 -21.82 24.09 -10.91
C ALA A 11 -23.18 23.44 -10.67
N ALA A 12 -23.18 22.20 -10.18
CA ALA A 12 -24.29 21.67 -9.41
C ALA A 12 -23.75 20.62 -8.43
N MET A 13 -23.54 21.05 -7.19
CA MET A 13 -23.56 20.17 -6.03
C MET A 13 -24.88 19.41 -6.05
N ILE A 14 -24.82 18.08 -6.09
CA ILE A 14 -25.82 17.24 -5.43
C ILE A 14 -25.05 16.25 -4.57
N ILE A 15 -24.91 16.63 -3.30
CA ILE A 15 -24.57 15.73 -2.21
C ILE A 15 -25.79 14.82 -2.04
N VAL A 16 -25.66 13.53 -2.33
CA VAL A 16 -26.60 12.52 -1.83
C VAL A 16 -25.81 11.63 -0.88
N THR A 17 -25.80 11.99 0.40
CA THR A 17 -25.38 11.08 1.47
C THR A 17 -26.49 10.08 1.70
N SER A 18 -26.43 8.96 0.99
CA SER A 18 -27.25 7.79 1.28
C SER A 18 -26.85 7.24 2.65
N GLY A 19 -27.70 7.47 3.64
CA GLY A 19 -27.53 6.96 4.99
C GLY A 19 -27.59 5.43 5.04
N CYS A 20 -26.76 4.85 5.91
CA CYS A 20 -26.84 3.44 6.29
C CYS A 20 -28.14 3.18 7.07
N VAL A 21 -28.99 2.28 6.57
CA VAL A 21 -30.09 1.71 7.37
C VAL A 21 -29.51 0.62 8.27
N GLY A 22 -29.37 0.95 9.55
CA GLY A 22 -28.93 0.02 10.58
C GLY A 22 -30.07 -0.93 10.96
N SER A 23 -30.10 -2.11 10.34
CA SER A 23 -30.86 -3.26 10.87
C SER A 23 -29.97 -4.04 11.82
N GLY A 24 -30.19 -3.82 13.13
CA GLY A 24 -29.49 -4.50 14.21
C GLY A 24 -29.78 -5.99 14.22
N LYS A 25 -28.90 -6.78 13.58
CA LYS A 25 -28.77 -8.21 13.87
C LYS A 25 -27.91 -8.36 15.11
N LYS A 26 -28.48 -8.99 16.14
CA LYS A 26 -27.86 -9.31 17.42
C LYS A 26 -26.64 -10.22 17.20
N TYR A 27 -25.44 -9.63 17.12
CA TYR A 27 -24.18 -10.34 17.29
C TYR A 27 -23.91 -10.51 18.78
N LYS A 28 -23.74 -11.76 19.22
CA LYS A 28 -23.39 -12.14 20.59
C LYS A 28 -22.05 -11.50 20.97
N GLN A 29 -22.06 -10.68 22.03
CA GLN A 29 -20.87 -10.33 22.79
C GLN A 29 -20.34 -11.62 23.44
N GLN A 30 -19.14 -12.02 23.05
CA GLN A 30 -18.30 -12.91 23.85
C GLN A 30 -17.27 -12.03 24.52
N GLU A 31 -17.56 -11.69 25.76
CA GLU A 31 -16.60 -11.20 26.73
C GLU A 31 -15.61 -12.34 27.00
N ASN A 32 -14.38 -12.20 26.52
CA ASN A 32 -13.27 -12.89 27.14
C ASN A 32 -12.20 -11.84 27.46
N SER A 33 -12.22 -11.42 28.71
CA SER A 33 -11.18 -10.62 29.33
C SER A 33 -9.89 -11.44 29.39
N ALA A 34 -9.01 -11.19 28.44
CA ALA A 34 -7.58 -11.24 28.68
C ALA A 34 -7.03 -9.90 28.21
N ALA A 35 -6.77 -9.01 29.16
CA ALA A 35 -5.96 -7.84 28.93
C ALA A 35 -4.54 -8.31 28.61
N GLY A 36 -4.33 -8.74 27.36
CA GLY A 36 -3.03 -8.72 26.76
C GLY A 36 -2.70 -7.25 26.56
N VAL A 37 -1.86 -6.72 27.42
CA VAL A 37 -1.07 -5.55 27.08
C VAL A 37 -0.41 -5.91 25.74
N VAL A 38 -0.90 -5.35 24.63
CA VAL A 38 -0.10 -5.32 23.41
C VAL A 38 0.99 -4.33 23.75
N ASP A 39 2.04 -4.87 24.35
CA ASP A 39 3.31 -4.20 24.50
C ASP A 39 3.68 -3.82 23.06
N SER A 40 3.53 -2.54 22.72
CA SER A 40 3.96 -1.97 21.43
C SER A 40 5.49 -1.96 21.34
N LYS A 41 6.15 -3.00 21.85
CA LYS A 41 7.49 -3.37 21.43
C LYS A 41 7.36 -3.73 19.96
N ASN A 42 7.83 -2.80 19.15
CA ASN A 42 8.22 -2.94 17.76
C ASN A 42 7.83 -4.30 17.16
N LYS A 43 6.68 -4.35 16.46
CA LYS A 43 6.28 -5.57 15.78
C LYS A 43 7.35 -5.83 14.73
N ASP A 44 8.21 -6.80 15.01
CA ASP A 44 9.33 -7.20 14.16
C ASP A 44 8.85 -7.34 12.71
N CYS A 45 9.26 -6.39 11.87
CA CYS A 45 8.83 -6.27 10.48
C CYS A 45 9.72 -7.09 9.52
N TYR A 46 10.51 -8.01 10.07
CA TYR A 46 11.41 -8.87 9.31
C TYR A 46 10.63 -9.81 8.39
N GLY A 47 11.15 -10.02 7.19
CA GLY A 47 10.52 -10.88 6.19
C GLY A 47 10.78 -10.41 4.77
N THR A 48 10.21 -11.15 3.82
CA THR A 48 10.26 -10.82 2.40
C THR A 48 8.91 -10.29 1.95
N TYR A 49 8.93 -9.12 1.33
CA TYR A 49 7.80 -8.42 0.77
C TYR A 49 7.93 -8.40 -0.74
N GLU A 50 6.86 -8.76 -1.43
CA GLU A 50 6.84 -8.79 -2.89
C GLU A 50 5.63 -8.03 -3.43
N GLY A 51 5.83 -7.34 -4.55
CA GLY A 51 4.77 -6.59 -5.20
C GLY A 51 5.19 -6.08 -6.57
N ILE A 52 4.22 -5.52 -7.30
CA ILE A 52 4.48 -4.79 -8.54
C ILE A 52 4.11 -3.34 -8.28
N LEU A 53 5.12 -2.46 -8.29
CA LEU A 53 4.93 -1.02 -8.14
C LEU A 53 4.59 -0.39 -9.49
N PRO A 54 3.78 0.70 -9.52
CA PRO A 54 3.55 1.47 -10.73
C PRO A 54 4.86 1.98 -11.34
N CYS A 55 4.95 1.95 -12.66
CA CYS A 55 6.10 2.42 -13.43
C CYS A 55 5.67 3.55 -14.36
N ALA A 56 6.55 4.51 -14.63
CA ALA A 56 6.22 5.68 -15.45
C ALA A 56 6.06 5.35 -16.94
N ASP A 57 6.94 4.49 -17.46
CA ASP A 57 7.11 4.17 -18.88
C ASP A 57 7.26 2.67 -19.17
N CYS A 58 7.19 1.82 -18.14
CA CYS A 58 7.28 0.36 -18.26
C CYS A 58 6.03 -0.35 -17.71
N GLY A 59 5.97 -1.69 -17.84
CA GLY A 59 4.82 -2.51 -17.42
C GLY A 59 4.59 -2.60 -15.90
N GLY A 60 5.51 -2.07 -15.11
CA GLY A 60 5.55 -2.16 -13.65
C GLY A 60 6.95 -2.51 -13.16
N ILE A 61 7.21 -2.29 -11.87
CA ILE A 61 8.47 -2.70 -11.23
C ILE A 61 8.15 -3.86 -10.30
N LYS A 62 8.55 -5.08 -10.66
CA LYS A 62 8.48 -6.22 -9.75
C LYS A 62 9.55 -6.05 -8.68
N THR A 63 9.11 -5.82 -7.45
CA THR A 63 9.96 -5.51 -6.31
C THR A 63 9.93 -6.66 -5.31
N THR A 64 11.11 -7.10 -4.90
CA THR A 64 11.31 -8.01 -3.76
C THR A 64 12.18 -7.30 -2.74
N LEU A 65 11.61 -7.03 -1.56
CA LEU A 65 12.31 -6.39 -0.44
C LEU A 65 12.40 -7.39 0.72
N LYS A 66 13.62 -7.72 1.14
CA LYS A 66 13.89 -8.54 2.31
C LYS A 66 14.39 -7.65 3.44
N ILE A 67 13.67 -7.64 4.55
CA ILE A 67 14.06 -6.96 5.78
C ILE A 67 14.65 -8.00 6.73
N ASN A 68 15.94 -7.88 7.04
CA ASN A 68 16.68 -8.80 7.90
C ASN A 68 16.62 -8.37 9.37
N SER A 69 16.84 -9.32 10.29
CA SER A 69 16.77 -9.07 11.74
C SER A 69 17.93 -8.24 12.30
N ASP A 70 18.97 -7.98 11.50
CA ASP A 70 20.19 -7.28 11.87
C ASP A 70 20.22 -5.82 11.38
N ALA A 71 19.04 -5.23 11.14
CA ALA A 71 18.87 -3.90 10.57
C ALA A 71 19.44 -3.73 9.15
N THR A 72 19.61 -4.82 8.41
CA THR A 72 19.94 -4.77 6.98
C THR A 72 18.75 -5.08 6.09
N TYR A 73 18.84 -4.69 4.81
CA TYR A 73 17.87 -5.05 3.80
C TYR A 73 18.55 -5.49 2.50
N ASP A 74 17.83 -6.30 1.73
CA ASP A 74 18.14 -6.63 0.33
C ASP A 74 16.93 -6.25 -0.53
N LEU A 75 17.14 -5.47 -1.58
CA LEU A 75 16.12 -4.98 -2.49
C LEU A 75 16.47 -5.40 -3.91
N ARG A 76 15.55 -6.12 -4.56
CA ARG A 76 15.62 -6.43 -5.99
C ARG A 76 14.46 -5.73 -6.71
N SER A 77 14.79 -5.01 -7.77
CA SER A 77 13.83 -4.32 -8.64
C SER A 77 13.98 -4.80 -10.08
N GLU A 78 12.90 -5.31 -10.65
CA GLU A 78 12.85 -5.79 -12.04
C GLU A 78 11.82 -4.97 -12.82
N TYR A 79 12.31 -4.12 -13.72
CA TYR A 79 11.52 -3.27 -14.60
C TYR A 79 10.94 -4.12 -15.73
N LEU A 80 9.63 -4.31 -15.72
CA LEU A 80 8.95 -5.21 -16.63
C LEU A 80 8.89 -4.62 -18.05
N GLY A 81 9.47 -5.34 -19.01
CA GLY A 81 9.52 -4.93 -20.41
C GLY A 81 10.80 -4.21 -20.81
N GLU A 82 11.73 -4.00 -19.87
CA GLU A 82 13.02 -3.36 -20.14
C GLU A 82 14.14 -4.39 -20.30
N GLU A 83 15.00 -4.19 -21.30
CA GLU A 83 16.23 -4.97 -21.44
C GLU A 83 17.25 -4.51 -20.39
N ASN A 84 17.84 -5.45 -19.63
CA ASN A 84 18.72 -5.16 -18.49
C ASN A 84 18.06 -4.36 -17.35
N GLY A 85 16.74 -4.44 -17.21
CA GLY A 85 15.97 -3.75 -16.16
C GLY A 85 16.04 -4.37 -14.77
N ILE A 86 17.09 -5.13 -14.42
CA ILE A 86 17.23 -5.76 -13.09
C ILE A 86 18.28 -5.00 -12.28
N PHE A 87 17.89 -4.55 -11.10
CA PHE A 87 18.73 -3.82 -10.16
C PHE A 87 18.65 -4.45 -8.77
N GLU A 88 19.79 -4.51 -8.10
CA GLU A 88 19.92 -5.06 -6.75
C GLU A 88 20.64 -4.05 -5.87
N GLU A 89 20.10 -3.83 -4.68
CA GLU A 89 20.62 -2.92 -3.66
C GLU A 89 20.54 -3.61 -2.29
N SER A 90 21.57 -3.44 -1.47
CA SER A 90 21.55 -3.89 -0.07
C SER A 90 22.13 -2.79 0.82
N GLY A 91 21.64 -2.71 2.06
CA GLY A 91 22.10 -1.68 2.98
C GLY A 91 21.64 -1.88 4.41
N VAL A 92 21.97 -0.91 5.26
CA VAL A 92 21.49 -0.81 6.65
C VAL A 92 20.34 0.20 6.68
N TYR A 93 19.26 -0.11 7.40
CA TYR A 93 18.12 0.77 7.58
C TYR A 93 17.93 1.16 9.04
N ASN A 94 17.24 2.28 9.27
CA ASN A 94 16.82 2.72 10.60
C ASN A 94 15.28 2.76 10.63
N MET A 95 14.69 2.30 11.74
CA MET A 95 13.23 2.30 11.96
C MET A 95 12.74 3.62 12.57
#